data_AF-A0A7L4RDL4-F1
#
_entry.id   AF-A0A7L4RDL4-F1
#
_cell.length_a   1.000
_cell.length_b   1.000
_cell.length_c   1.000
_cell.angle_alpha   90.00
_cell.angle_beta   90.00
_cell.angle_gamma   90.00
#
_symmetry.space_group_name_H-M   'P 1'
#
loop_
_entity.id
_entity.type
_entity.pdbx_description
1 polymer ?
#
loop_
_entity_poly.entity_id
_entity_poly.type
_entity_poly.pdbx_seq_one_letter_code
_entity_poly.pdbx_strand_id
1 'polypeptide(L)'
;MASMGGSAETSWNAPEASARQAAKVVPGPKYMRKLPLVEKLICWDLDETLGQFYGIYARINGHQSSRRDVLRPGIREALHRLSVLGFTHVVTTVAPERQAHEALRASGLFDLFSGVFHEQMILRDGRKDYSVVAKSFGIPDEERRKRIISVGDILELDMHRGGVSIWEPDSPYHSAGVTADFIKLMSESGDGNFWDGFRTIFSKAGESKRLNQDSIHIHVADGFDTSLFYQEASAIACIRVQDHFRENPVPLPAPDAGGGRGIQP
;
A
#
# COMPACT_ATOMS: atom_id res chain seq x y z
N MET A 1 -49.54 58.62 -10.09
CA MET A 1 -50.30 58.30 -8.86
C MET A 1 -50.10 56.82 -8.57
N ALA A 2 -49.65 56.50 -7.35
CA ALA A 2 -49.89 55.29 -6.55
C ALA A 2 -49.84 53.90 -7.26
N SER A 3 -49.26 52.82 -6.74
CA SER A 3 -48.75 52.47 -5.41
C SER A 3 -48.45 50.97 -5.46
N MET A 4 -47.32 50.57 -4.88
CA MET A 4 -47.08 49.33 -4.10
C MET A 4 -47.34 47.92 -4.65
N GLY A 5 -46.37 47.05 -4.33
CA GLY A 5 -46.56 45.65 -3.95
C GLY A 5 -45.98 44.65 -4.96
N GLY A 6 -45.06 43.74 -4.63
CA GLY A 6 -44.43 43.39 -3.37
C GLY A 6 -43.25 42.45 -3.66
N SER A 7 -42.21 42.56 -2.86
CA SER A 7 -41.04 41.69 -2.85
C SER A 7 -41.44 40.29 -2.35
N ALA A 8 -41.13 39.24 -3.10
CA ALA A 8 -41.22 37.87 -2.64
C ALA A 8 -39.83 37.42 -2.18
N GLU A 9 -39.51 37.66 -0.92
CA GLU A 9 -38.41 37.03 -0.21
C GLU A 9 -38.81 35.59 0.14
N THR A 10 -38.33 34.61 -0.62
CA THR A 10 -38.32 33.22 -0.19
C THR A 10 -37.19 33.00 0.81
N SER A 11 -37.52 33.14 2.09
CA SER A 11 -36.68 32.66 3.20
C SER A 11 -36.66 31.13 3.20
N TRP A 12 -35.48 30.56 2.91
CA TRP A 12 -35.20 29.16 3.20
C TRP A 12 -34.70 29.08 4.64
N ASN A 13 -35.63 28.89 5.58
CA ASN A 13 -35.31 28.48 6.94
C ASN A 13 -34.83 27.03 6.91
N ALA A 14 -33.52 26.84 7.02
CA ALA A 14 -32.95 25.54 7.37
C ALA A 14 -33.24 25.26 8.84
N PRO A 15 -33.80 24.10 9.22
CA PRO A 15 -33.91 23.73 10.61
C PRO A 15 -32.52 23.38 11.16
N GLU A 16 -32.04 24.18 12.11
CA GLU A 16 -30.96 23.85 13.03
C GLU A 16 -31.34 22.61 13.84
N ALA A 17 -31.02 21.43 13.35
CA ALA A 17 -31.00 20.21 14.15
C ALA A 17 -29.64 20.09 14.85
N SER A 18 -29.59 20.68 16.04
CA SER A 18 -28.49 20.56 16.99
C SER A 18 -28.36 19.14 17.55
N ALA A 19 -27.10 18.76 17.76
CA ALA A 19 -26.61 17.89 18.80
C ALA A 19 -26.78 16.36 18.70
N ARG A 20 -25.59 15.75 18.58
CA ARG A 20 -25.15 14.57 19.34
C ARG A 20 -25.84 13.25 18.97
N GLN A 21 -25.49 12.75 17.78
CA GLN A 21 -25.29 11.31 17.68
C GLN A 21 -24.10 10.95 18.57
N ALA A 22 -24.41 10.36 19.72
CA ALA A 22 -23.47 9.57 20.48
C ALA A 22 -22.75 8.66 19.49
N ALA A 23 -21.42 8.80 19.40
CA ALA A 23 -20.60 7.80 18.76
C ALA A 23 -20.94 6.47 19.43
N LYS A 24 -21.80 5.67 18.80
CA LYS A 24 -21.96 4.27 19.18
C LYS A 24 -20.54 3.75 19.15
N VAL A 25 -20.04 3.36 20.33
CA VAL A 25 -18.84 2.55 20.45
C VAL A 25 -19.13 1.32 19.60
N VAL A 26 -18.68 1.36 18.35
CA VAL A 26 -18.74 0.21 17.45
C VAL A 26 -17.94 -0.84 18.20
N PRO A 27 -18.55 -1.97 18.60
CA PRO A 27 -17.81 -3.03 19.25
C PRO A 27 -16.62 -3.33 18.36
N GLY A 28 -15.40 -3.20 18.92
CA GLY A 28 -14.19 -3.54 18.19
C GLY A 28 -14.36 -4.92 17.55
N PRO A 29 -13.82 -5.14 16.33
CA PRO A 29 -14.07 -6.36 15.58
C PRO A 29 -13.84 -7.59 16.49
N LYS A 30 -14.87 -8.44 16.60
CA LYS A 30 -14.89 -9.66 17.46
C LYS A 30 -13.79 -10.69 17.12
N TYR A 31 -12.89 -10.37 16.19
CA TYR A 31 -11.91 -11.27 15.60
C TYR A 31 -10.45 -10.85 15.80
N MET A 32 -10.15 -9.92 16.71
CA MET A 32 -8.75 -9.71 17.12
C MET A 32 -8.31 -10.84 18.07
N ARG A 33 -8.11 -12.04 17.50
CA ARG A 33 -7.19 -13.00 18.14
C ARG A 33 -5.85 -12.29 18.29
N LYS A 34 -5.25 -12.33 19.48
CA LYS A 34 -3.88 -11.85 19.67
C LYS A 34 -2.99 -12.63 18.70
N LEU A 35 -2.45 -11.93 17.71
CA LEU A 35 -1.46 -12.48 16.79
C LEU A 35 -0.15 -12.69 17.57
N PRO A 36 0.75 -13.58 17.12
CA PRO A 36 2.04 -13.76 17.79
C PRO A 36 2.77 -12.42 17.92
N LEU A 37 3.57 -12.27 18.97
CA LEU A 37 4.51 -11.16 19.06
C LEU A 37 5.52 -11.30 17.92
N VAL A 38 5.69 -10.25 17.14
CA VAL A 38 6.61 -10.24 15.98
C VAL A 38 7.67 -9.19 16.16
N GLU A 39 8.84 -9.46 15.59
CA GLU A 39 9.98 -8.56 15.70
C GLU A 39 9.96 -7.45 14.64
N LYS A 40 9.59 -7.79 13.40
CA LYS A 40 9.54 -6.87 12.26
C LYS A 40 8.34 -7.20 11.38
N LEU A 41 7.64 -6.17 10.94
CA LEU A 41 6.39 -6.26 10.18
C LEU A 41 6.50 -5.49 8.88
N ILE A 42 6.04 -6.12 7.79
CA ILE A 42 5.94 -5.51 6.47
C ILE A 42 4.45 -5.43 6.11
N CYS A 43 3.96 -4.21 5.94
CA CYS A 43 2.60 -3.93 5.53
C CYS A 43 2.56 -3.73 4.02
N TRP A 44 2.03 -4.70 3.29
CA TRP A 44 1.88 -4.63 1.84
C TRP A 44 0.52 -4.06 1.49
N ASP A 45 0.47 -3.03 0.65
CA ASP A 45 -0.78 -2.71 -0.05
C ASP A 45 -1.16 -3.85 -1.00
N LEU A 46 -2.43 -3.92 -1.37
CA LEU A 46 -2.96 -5.00 -2.20
C LEU A 46 -2.88 -4.65 -3.69
N ASP A 47 -3.76 -3.74 -4.10
CA ASP A 47 -3.96 -3.37 -5.50
C ASP A 47 -2.75 -2.63 -6.02
N GLU A 48 -2.35 -2.96 -7.26
CA GLU A 48 -1.17 -2.42 -7.93
C GLU A 48 0.16 -2.60 -7.14
N THR A 49 0.14 -3.31 -6.01
CA THR A 49 1.31 -3.56 -5.15
C THR A 49 1.69 -5.03 -5.11
N LEU A 50 0.74 -5.91 -4.78
CA LEU A 50 0.92 -7.37 -4.87
C LEU A 50 0.54 -7.90 -6.25
N GLY A 51 -0.30 -7.15 -6.97
CA GLY A 51 -0.79 -7.52 -8.28
C GLY A 51 -1.99 -6.68 -8.70
N GLN A 52 -2.51 -6.99 -9.87
CA GLN A 52 -3.71 -6.41 -10.45
C GLN A 52 -4.83 -7.45 -10.37
N PHE A 53 -5.94 -7.12 -9.68
CA PHE A 53 -7.02 -8.08 -9.37
C PHE A 53 -8.36 -7.70 -10.02
N TYR A 54 -8.32 -7.00 -11.17
CA TYR A 54 -9.49 -6.48 -11.87
C TYR A 54 -10.54 -7.56 -12.21
N GLY A 55 -10.09 -8.75 -12.62
CA GLY A 55 -10.96 -9.86 -12.99
C GLY A 55 -11.66 -10.49 -11.79
N ILE A 56 -10.96 -10.60 -10.66
CA ILE A 56 -11.54 -11.02 -9.38
C ILE A 56 -12.63 -10.03 -8.95
N TYR A 57 -12.34 -8.74 -8.97
CA TYR A 57 -13.31 -7.72 -8.54
C TYR A 57 -14.54 -7.67 -9.45
N ALA A 58 -14.36 -7.77 -10.76
CA ALA A 58 -15.48 -7.86 -11.68
C ALA A 58 -16.38 -9.06 -11.36
N ARG A 59 -15.81 -10.26 -11.15
CA ARG A 59 -16.58 -11.46 -10.81
C ARG A 59 -17.35 -11.33 -9.50
N ILE A 60 -16.74 -10.76 -8.45
CA ILE A 60 -17.41 -10.52 -7.16
C ILE A 60 -18.65 -9.63 -7.32
N ASN A 61 -18.58 -8.66 -8.23
CA ASN A 61 -19.64 -7.72 -8.53
C ASN A 61 -20.62 -8.22 -9.61
N GLY A 62 -20.47 -9.46 -10.09
CA GLY A 62 -21.35 -10.04 -11.12
C GLY A 62 -21.09 -9.52 -12.54
N HIS A 63 -19.90 -9.00 -12.80
CA HIS A 63 -19.47 -8.48 -14.09
C HIS A 63 -18.40 -9.36 -14.74
N GLN A 64 -18.31 -9.29 -16.07
CA GLN A 64 -17.18 -9.83 -16.81
C GLN A 64 -16.12 -8.73 -16.99
N SER A 65 -14.85 -9.10 -16.81
CA SER A 65 -13.71 -8.22 -17.11
C SER A 65 -12.89 -8.84 -18.23
N SER A 66 -12.48 -8.02 -19.19
CA SER A 66 -11.47 -8.39 -20.20
C SER A 66 -10.05 -8.32 -19.65
N ARG A 67 -9.83 -7.64 -18.52
CA ARG A 67 -8.53 -7.55 -17.85
C ARG A 67 -8.28 -8.82 -17.05
N ARG A 68 -7.12 -9.44 -17.29
CA ARG A 68 -6.64 -10.61 -16.53
C ARG A 68 -6.10 -10.16 -15.18
N ASP A 69 -6.24 -11.03 -14.19
CA ASP A 69 -5.56 -10.87 -12.90
C ASP A 69 -4.08 -11.21 -13.08
N VAL A 70 -3.18 -10.36 -12.58
CA VAL A 70 -1.73 -10.51 -12.76
C VAL A 70 -1.04 -10.31 -11.42
N LEU A 71 -0.27 -11.30 -10.97
CA LEU A 71 0.59 -11.12 -9.81
C LEU A 71 1.83 -10.30 -10.18
N ARG A 72 2.27 -9.47 -9.25
CA ARG A 72 3.54 -8.77 -9.37
C ARG A 72 4.68 -9.80 -9.57
N PRO A 73 5.60 -9.59 -10.53
CA PRO A 73 6.70 -10.52 -10.78
C PRO A 73 7.52 -10.81 -9.51
N GLY A 74 7.76 -12.09 -9.21
CA GLY A 74 8.61 -12.52 -8.09
C GLY A 74 8.03 -12.30 -6.68
N ILE A 75 6.75 -11.93 -6.54
CA ILE A 75 6.17 -11.59 -5.23
C ILE A 75 6.18 -12.75 -4.23
N ARG A 76 5.98 -13.99 -4.69
CA ARG A 76 5.98 -15.18 -3.82
C ARG A 76 7.36 -15.44 -3.26
N GLU A 77 8.37 -15.41 -4.12
CA GLU A 77 9.77 -15.60 -3.78
C GLU A 77 10.24 -14.50 -2.83
N ALA A 78 9.85 -13.25 -3.10
CA ALA A 78 10.15 -12.10 -2.23
C ALA A 78 9.58 -12.27 -0.82
N LEU A 79 8.29 -12.62 -0.70
CA LEU A 79 7.63 -12.89 0.59
C LEU A 79 8.31 -14.05 1.33
N HIS A 80 8.56 -15.18 0.67
CA HIS A 80 9.24 -16.31 1.30
C HIS A 80 10.65 -15.95 1.78
N ARG A 81 11.44 -15.26 0.96
CA ARG A 81 12.80 -14.83 1.31
C ARG A 81 12.80 -13.93 2.54
N LEU A 82 11.89 -12.98 2.63
CA LEU A 82 11.75 -12.10 3.78
C LEU A 82 11.24 -12.85 5.02
N SER A 83 10.31 -13.80 4.85
CA SER A 83 9.86 -14.65 5.97
C SER A 83 11.00 -15.45 6.60
N VAL A 84 11.91 -16.00 5.77
CA VAL A 84 13.13 -16.70 6.26
C VAL A 84 14.06 -15.77 7.05
N LEU A 85 14.06 -14.47 6.75
CA LEU A 85 14.81 -13.44 7.48
C LEU A 85 14.08 -12.93 8.74
N GLY A 86 12.96 -13.55 9.12
CA GLY A 86 12.20 -13.23 10.32
C GLY A 86 11.21 -12.08 10.18
N PHE A 87 10.92 -11.62 8.95
CA PHE A 87 9.89 -10.61 8.72
C PHE A 87 8.50 -11.26 8.71
N THR A 88 7.53 -10.61 9.34
CA THR A 88 6.12 -10.96 9.25
C THR A 88 5.43 -10.10 8.19
N HIS A 89 4.53 -10.69 7.41
CA HIS A 89 3.80 -9.99 6.36
C HIS A 89 2.33 -9.81 6.72
N VAL A 90 1.79 -8.63 6.45
CA VAL A 90 0.35 -8.36 6.48
C VAL A 90 -0.07 -7.59 5.24
N VAL A 91 -1.35 -7.70 4.89
CA VAL A 91 -1.95 -6.86 3.86
C VAL A 91 -2.67 -5.69 4.51
N THR A 92 -2.46 -4.49 3.98
CA THR A 92 -3.09 -3.24 4.42
C THR A 92 -3.70 -2.54 3.21
N THR A 93 -5.02 -2.59 3.06
CA THR A 93 -5.69 -2.19 1.82
C THR A 93 -6.93 -1.35 2.07
N VAL A 94 -7.24 -0.48 1.11
CA VAL A 94 -8.52 0.27 1.05
C VAL A 94 -9.64 -0.54 0.41
N ALA A 95 -9.37 -1.76 -0.07
CA ALA A 95 -10.39 -2.65 -0.60
C ALA A 95 -11.30 -3.17 0.54
N PRO A 96 -12.60 -3.40 0.26
CA PRO A 96 -13.49 -4.10 1.17
C PRO A 96 -13.00 -5.50 1.54
N GLU A 97 -13.34 -5.96 2.75
CA GLU A 97 -12.89 -7.24 3.31
C GLU A 97 -13.03 -8.42 2.33
N ARG A 98 -14.23 -8.58 1.76
CA ARG A 98 -14.54 -9.68 0.84
C ARG A 98 -13.64 -9.66 -0.40
N GLN A 99 -13.39 -8.47 -0.95
CA GLN A 99 -12.56 -8.31 -2.15
C GLN A 99 -11.10 -8.64 -1.85
N ALA A 100 -10.57 -8.12 -0.75
CA ALA A 100 -9.19 -8.38 -0.32
C ALA A 100 -8.93 -9.87 -0.07
N HIS A 101 -9.84 -10.55 0.65
CA HIS A 101 -9.70 -11.98 0.94
C HIS A 101 -9.80 -12.83 -0.31
N GLU A 102 -10.73 -12.51 -1.22
CA GLU A 102 -10.87 -13.27 -2.47
C GLU A 102 -9.68 -13.06 -3.39
N ALA A 103 -9.16 -11.83 -3.50
CA ALA A 103 -7.94 -11.53 -4.25
C ALA A 103 -6.76 -12.39 -3.79
N LEU A 104 -6.54 -12.44 -2.48
CA LEU A 104 -5.46 -13.22 -1.88
C LEU A 104 -5.64 -14.74 -2.02
N ARG A 105 -6.88 -15.25 -1.90
CA ARG A 105 -7.17 -16.69 -2.07
C ARG A 105 -7.03 -17.13 -3.51
N ALA A 106 -7.67 -16.41 -4.43
CA ALA A 106 -7.63 -16.75 -5.86
C ALA A 106 -6.22 -16.62 -6.45
N SER A 107 -5.43 -15.68 -5.94
CA SER A 107 -4.02 -15.56 -6.31
C SER A 107 -3.09 -16.53 -5.58
N GLY A 108 -3.59 -17.25 -4.57
CA GLY A 108 -2.84 -18.19 -3.73
C GLY A 108 -1.78 -17.54 -2.83
N LEU A 109 -1.94 -16.26 -2.48
CA LEU A 109 -1.06 -15.54 -1.56
C LEU A 109 -1.58 -15.54 -0.11
N PHE A 110 -2.85 -15.92 0.12
CA PHE A 110 -3.52 -15.79 1.42
C PHE A 110 -2.70 -16.34 2.59
N ASP A 111 -2.17 -17.55 2.46
CA ASP A 111 -1.43 -18.23 3.54
C ASP A 111 -0.03 -17.65 3.80
N LEU A 112 0.44 -16.70 2.97
CA LEU A 112 1.71 -16.01 3.16
C LEU A 112 1.58 -14.79 4.09
N PHE A 113 0.36 -14.41 4.47
CA PHE A 113 0.09 -13.24 5.31
C PHE A 113 -0.48 -13.63 6.66
N SER A 114 0.03 -12.99 7.72
CA SER A 114 -0.46 -13.19 9.09
C SER A 114 -1.76 -12.45 9.39
N GLY A 115 -2.19 -11.55 8.49
CA GLY A 115 -3.43 -10.79 8.64
C GLY A 115 -3.74 -9.91 7.43
N VAL A 116 -5.03 -9.57 7.29
CA VAL A 116 -5.56 -8.68 6.25
C VAL A 116 -6.31 -7.55 6.94
N PHE A 117 -5.79 -6.33 6.83
CA PHE A 117 -6.37 -5.10 7.38
C PHE A 117 -7.02 -4.33 6.23
N HIS A 118 -8.32 -4.52 6.09
CA HIS A 118 -9.12 -3.94 5.02
C HIS A 118 -9.66 -2.55 5.38
N GLU A 119 -10.34 -1.92 4.43
CA GLU A 119 -10.85 -0.55 4.47
C GLU A 119 -11.41 -0.13 5.85
N GLN A 120 -12.41 -0.85 6.33
CA GLN A 120 -13.13 -0.55 7.58
C GLN A 120 -12.26 -0.65 8.85
N MET A 121 -11.15 -1.37 8.79
CA MET A 121 -10.23 -1.53 9.93
C MET A 121 -9.15 -0.46 9.94
N ILE A 122 -8.59 -0.16 8.76
CA ILE A 122 -7.37 0.63 8.65
C ILE A 122 -7.62 2.07 8.22
N LEU A 123 -8.73 2.41 7.58
CA LEU A 123 -8.97 3.79 7.16
C LEU A 123 -9.51 4.68 8.30
N ARG A 124 -8.84 5.81 8.50
CA ARG A 124 -9.25 6.93 9.34
C ARG A 124 -9.03 8.22 8.55
N ASP A 125 -10.03 9.09 8.51
CA ASP A 125 -9.96 10.38 7.78
C ASP A 125 -9.37 10.29 6.35
N GLY A 126 -9.70 9.20 5.64
CA GLY A 126 -9.24 8.93 4.27
C GLY A 126 -7.79 8.46 4.13
N ARG A 127 -7.14 8.04 5.22
CA ARG A 127 -5.74 7.57 5.22
C ARG A 127 -5.61 6.26 6.01
N LYS A 128 -4.59 5.45 5.70
CA LYS A 128 -4.30 4.22 6.45
C LYS A 128 -3.68 4.56 7.82
N ASP A 129 -4.30 4.03 8.87
CA ASP A 129 -3.87 4.11 10.26
C ASP A 129 -3.18 2.80 10.67
N TYR A 130 -1.84 2.82 10.61
CA TYR A 130 -1.01 1.68 10.97
C TYR A 130 -0.95 1.42 12.50
N SER A 131 -1.56 2.26 13.35
CA SER A 131 -1.65 1.99 14.80
C SER A 131 -2.50 0.74 15.08
N VAL A 132 -3.55 0.51 14.27
CA VAL A 132 -4.42 -0.67 14.37
C VAL A 132 -3.64 -1.95 14.07
N VAL A 133 -2.75 -1.89 13.09
CA VAL A 133 -1.84 -2.98 12.74
C VAL A 133 -0.88 -3.23 13.90
N ALA A 134 -0.16 -2.20 14.36
CA ALA A 134 0.81 -2.29 15.46
C ALA A 134 0.20 -2.93 16.72
N LYS A 135 -0.98 -2.45 17.12
CA LYS A 135 -1.73 -2.96 18.28
C LYS A 135 -2.11 -4.44 18.14
N SER A 136 -2.47 -4.88 16.93
CA SER A 136 -2.86 -6.28 16.68
C SER A 136 -1.70 -7.27 16.87
N PHE A 137 -0.46 -6.78 16.70
CA PHE A 137 0.78 -7.54 16.88
C PHE A 137 1.52 -7.22 18.20
N GLY A 138 0.92 -6.42 19.09
CA GLY A 138 1.53 -6.03 20.35
C GLY A 138 2.79 -5.16 20.21
N ILE A 139 2.89 -4.38 19.12
CA ILE A 139 3.97 -3.41 18.91
C ILE A 139 3.58 -2.10 19.59
N PRO A 140 4.37 -1.60 20.57
CA PRO A 140 4.14 -0.29 21.17
C PRO A 140 4.26 0.85 20.15
N ASP A 141 3.53 1.95 20.37
CA ASP A 141 3.49 3.07 19.42
C ASP A 141 4.88 3.68 19.19
N GLU A 142 5.72 3.76 20.23
CA GLU A 142 7.09 4.28 20.18
C GLU A 142 8.06 3.41 19.35
N GLU A 143 7.72 2.13 19.15
CA GLU A 143 8.52 1.16 18.40
C GLU A 143 8.05 1.02 16.94
N ARG A 144 6.88 1.57 16.58
CA ARG A 144 6.30 1.43 15.24
C ARG A 144 7.28 1.77 14.13
N ARG A 145 7.92 2.94 14.21
CA ARG A 145 8.89 3.40 13.20
C ARG A 145 10.11 2.50 13.03
N LYS A 146 10.46 1.74 14.08
CA LYS A 146 11.61 0.85 14.07
C LYS A 146 11.25 -0.50 13.46
N ARG A 147 10.03 -0.97 13.69
CA ARG A 147 9.61 -2.35 13.44
C ARG A 147 8.64 -2.52 12.28
N ILE A 148 8.00 -1.45 11.81
CA ILE A 148 7.00 -1.49 10.74
C ILE A 148 7.52 -0.74 9.52
N ILE A 149 7.41 -1.37 8.36
CA ILE A 149 7.61 -0.75 7.05
C ILE A 149 6.37 -1.00 6.17
N SER A 150 5.90 0.01 5.47
CA SER A 150 4.81 -0.13 4.49
C SER A 150 5.33 -0.11 3.06
N VAL A 151 4.69 -0.87 2.17
CA VAL A 151 5.01 -0.95 0.74
C VAL A 151 3.73 -0.69 -0.05
N GLY A 152 3.75 0.24 -1.00
CA GLY A 152 2.58 0.57 -1.82
C GLY A 152 2.91 1.32 -3.10
N ASP A 153 1.99 1.28 -4.05
CA ASP A 153 2.04 2.02 -5.32
C ASP A 153 1.57 3.48 -5.16
N ILE A 154 0.65 3.72 -4.23
CA ILE A 154 0.24 5.07 -3.84
C ILE A 154 1.11 5.54 -2.68
N LEU A 155 1.59 6.78 -2.78
CA LEU A 155 2.28 7.41 -1.65
C LEU A 155 1.28 7.70 -0.54
N GLU A 156 1.17 6.79 0.40
CA GLU A 156 0.35 6.94 1.60
C GLU A 156 1.21 7.47 2.75
N LEU A 157 0.89 8.68 3.20
CA LEU A 157 1.49 9.25 4.41
C LEU A 157 0.76 8.71 5.64
N ASP A 158 1.46 7.95 6.48
CA ASP A 158 0.97 7.47 7.77
C ASP A 158 0.44 8.65 8.61
N MET A 159 -0.82 8.54 9.03
CA MET A 159 -1.48 9.57 9.85
C MET A 159 -0.73 9.89 11.13
N HIS A 160 0.01 8.92 11.66
CA HIS A 160 0.67 9.04 12.96
C HIS A 160 2.16 9.37 12.87
N ARG A 161 2.64 9.86 11.72
CA ARG A 161 3.98 10.50 11.56
C ARG A 161 5.14 9.66 12.10
N GLY A 162 5.84 8.94 11.23
CA GLY A 162 7.19 8.46 11.54
C GLY A 162 7.53 7.07 11.04
N GLY A 163 6.63 6.37 10.34
CA GLY A 163 6.95 5.11 9.67
C GLY A 163 7.95 5.27 8.53
N VAL A 164 8.53 4.14 8.11
CA VAL A 164 9.23 4.06 6.83
C VAL A 164 8.27 3.50 5.78
N SER A 165 8.16 4.18 4.65
CA SER A 165 7.36 3.74 3.52
C SER A 165 8.25 3.51 2.29
N ILE A 166 8.04 2.38 1.62
CA ILE A 166 8.54 2.14 0.27
C ILE A 166 7.41 2.46 -0.70
N TRP A 167 7.61 3.52 -1.49
CA TRP A 167 6.69 3.92 -2.53
C TRP A 167 7.19 3.44 -3.89
N GLU A 168 6.35 2.69 -4.60
CA GLU A 168 6.70 2.08 -5.88
C GLU A 168 5.55 2.21 -6.89
N PRO A 169 5.40 3.36 -7.57
CA PRO A 169 4.22 3.66 -8.40
C PRO A 169 4.03 2.72 -9.59
N ASP A 170 5.09 2.06 -10.04
CA ASP A 170 5.09 1.11 -11.17
C ASP A 170 5.29 -0.34 -10.69
N SER A 171 5.01 -0.62 -9.42
CA SER A 171 5.20 -1.92 -8.77
C SER A 171 4.68 -3.14 -9.58
N PRO A 172 3.52 -3.09 -10.27
CA PRO A 172 3.00 -4.25 -11.00
C PRO A 172 3.93 -4.76 -12.10
N TYR A 173 4.76 -3.87 -12.63
CA TYR A 173 5.64 -4.15 -13.77
C TYR A 173 7.05 -4.53 -13.34
N HIS A 174 7.36 -4.46 -12.04
CA HIS A 174 8.71 -4.63 -11.51
C HIS A 174 8.79 -5.82 -10.56
N SER A 175 9.97 -6.46 -10.53
CA SER A 175 10.23 -7.56 -9.62
C SER A 175 10.10 -7.12 -8.17
N ALA A 176 9.29 -7.84 -7.38
CA ALA A 176 9.23 -7.71 -5.93
C ALA A 176 10.56 -8.05 -5.24
N GLY A 177 11.47 -8.72 -5.96
CA GLY A 177 12.82 -9.00 -5.48
C GLY A 177 13.58 -7.73 -5.10
N VAL A 178 13.47 -6.65 -5.88
CA VAL A 178 14.15 -5.38 -5.60
C VAL A 178 13.66 -4.75 -4.31
N THR A 179 12.35 -4.72 -4.12
CA THR A 179 11.74 -4.24 -2.88
C THR A 179 12.19 -5.08 -1.69
N ALA A 180 12.24 -6.40 -1.84
CA ALA A 180 12.74 -7.28 -0.78
C ALA A 180 14.24 -7.09 -0.49
N ASP A 181 15.08 -6.85 -1.50
CA ASP A 181 16.51 -6.55 -1.31
C ASP A 181 16.70 -5.21 -0.60
N PHE A 182 15.87 -4.22 -0.94
CA PHE A 182 15.90 -2.92 -0.28
C PHE A 182 15.42 -2.98 1.18
N ILE A 183 14.36 -3.73 1.48
CA ILE A 183 13.90 -3.98 2.86
C ILE A 183 15.01 -4.66 3.67
N LYS A 184 15.68 -5.66 3.09
CA LYS A 184 16.83 -6.32 3.73
C LYS A 184 17.95 -5.34 4.02
N LEU A 185 18.40 -4.58 3.01
CA LEU A 185 19.45 -3.56 3.15
C LEU A 185 19.11 -2.54 4.24
N MET A 186 17.85 -2.09 4.30
CA MET A 186 17.38 -1.17 5.32
C MET A 186 17.44 -1.79 6.71
N SER A 187 16.95 -3.01 6.88
CA SER A 187 17.05 -3.72 8.16
C SER A 187 18.51 -3.94 8.58
N GLU A 188 19.41 -4.31 7.67
CA GLU A 188 20.83 -4.56 7.98
C GLU A 188 21.57 -3.25 8.31
N SER A 189 21.30 -2.18 7.58
CA SER A 189 21.93 -0.87 7.81
C SER A 189 21.50 -0.22 9.12
N GLY A 190 20.34 -0.63 9.68
CA GLY A 190 19.78 -0.11 10.91
C GLY A 190 19.83 -1.06 12.10
N ASP A 191 20.55 -2.17 12.00
CA ASP A 191 20.60 -3.21 13.04
C ASP A 191 19.20 -3.67 13.50
N GLY A 192 18.33 -3.93 12.52
CA GLY A 192 16.93 -4.32 12.72
C GLY A 192 15.94 -3.15 12.84
N ASN A 193 16.40 -1.90 12.98
CA ASN A 193 15.56 -0.71 13.02
C ASN A 193 15.42 -0.07 11.62
N PHE A 194 14.22 -0.14 11.03
CA PHE A 194 13.97 0.42 9.70
C PHE A 194 14.26 1.93 9.61
N TRP A 195 13.91 2.71 10.62
CA TRP A 195 14.16 4.15 10.64
C TRP A 195 15.65 4.48 10.64
N ASP A 196 16.43 3.82 11.49
CA ASP A 196 17.88 4.02 11.54
C ASP A 196 18.57 3.49 10.28
N GLY A 197 18.02 2.41 9.71
CA GLY A 197 18.43 1.88 8.42
C GLY A 197 18.24 2.87 7.29
N PHE A 198 17.04 3.44 7.18
CA PHE A 198 16.74 4.49 6.22
C PHE A 198 17.69 5.68 6.38
N ARG A 199 17.86 6.18 7.61
CA ARG A 199 18.76 7.32 7.90
C ARG A 199 20.20 7.02 7.50
N THR A 200 20.69 5.82 7.80
CA THR A 200 22.05 5.39 7.44
C THR A 200 22.25 5.38 5.93
N ILE A 201 21.30 4.80 5.19
CA ILE A 201 21.34 4.78 3.72
C ILE A 201 21.27 6.21 3.16
N PHE A 202 20.34 7.02 3.67
CA PHE A 202 20.14 8.41 3.25
C PHE A 202 21.40 9.26 3.49
N SER A 203 22.02 9.17 4.66
CA SER A 203 23.25 9.91 5.00
C SER A 203 24.42 9.55 4.09
N LYS A 204 24.66 8.25 3.85
CA LYS A 204 25.72 7.78 2.93
C LYS A 204 25.51 8.30 1.51
N ALA A 205 24.25 8.36 1.08
CA ALA A 205 23.89 8.87 -0.22
C ALA A 205 24.07 10.40 -0.34
N GLY A 206 23.80 11.14 0.74
CA GLY A 206 23.95 12.60 0.82
C GLY A 206 25.41 13.06 0.92
N GLU A 207 26.26 12.30 1.60
CA GLU A 207 27.72 12.52 1.59
C GLU A 207 28.31 12.45 0.17
N SER A 208 27.66 11.70 -0.72
CA SER A 208 28.06 11.57 -2.12
C SER A 208 27.52 12.68 -3.04
N LYS A 209 26.60 13.54 -2.58
CA LYS A 209 25.99 14.62 -3.38
C LYS A 209 25.80 15.90 -2.56
N ARG A 210 26.73 16.86 -2.68
CA ARG A 210 26.45 18.29 -2.45
C ARG A 210 25.62 18.84 -3.62
N LEU A 211 24.33 18.53 -3.72
CA LEU A 211 23.45 19.16 -4.72
C LEU A 211 22.08 19.49 -4.12
N ASN A 212 21.70 20.76 -4.31
CA ASN A 212 20.52 21.50 -3.87
C ASN A 212 19.13 20.91 -4.27
N GLN A 213 18.79 19.65 -3.99
CA GLN A 213 17.41 19.15 -4.17
C GLN A 213 17.00 18.13 -3.11
N ASP A 214 15.72 18.17 -2.72
CA ASP A 214 15.04 17.40 -1.65
C ASP A 214 14.98 15.86 -1.84
N SER A 215 15.84 15.31 -2.70
CA SER A 215 15.83 13.89 -3.08
C SER A 215 17.22 13.38 -3.38
N ILE A 216 17.57 12.19 -2.86
CA ILE A 216 18.85 11.54 -3.11
C ILE A 216 18.63 10.25 -3.89
N HIS A 217 19.24 10.15 -5.08
CA HIS A 217 19.20 8.92 -5.89
C HIS A 217 20.34 7.97 -5.48
N ILE A 218 19.99 6.71 -5.20
CA ILE A 218 20.87 5.58 -4.92
C ILE A 218 20.59 4.43 -5.88
N HIS A 219 21.65 3.70 -6.22
CA HIS A 219 21.53 2.42 -6.92
C HIS A 219 21.50 1.30 -5.88
N VAL A 220 20.42 0.52 -5.87
CA VAL A 220 20.23 -0.59 -4.92
C VAL A 220 20.56 -1.94 -5.59
N ALA A 221 20.27 -2.05 -6.88
CA ALA A 221 20.54 -3.22 -7.71
C ALA A 221 20.72 -2.77 -9.18
N ASP A 222 21.38 -3.60 -9.99
CA ASP A 222 21.57 -3.33 -11.41
C ASP A 222 20.23 -3.07 -12.11
N GLY A 223 20.08 -1.89 -12.71
CA GLY A 223 18.90 -1.47 -13.46
C GLY A 223 17.78 -0.77 -12.67
N PHE A 224 17.98 -0.49 -11.38
CA PHE A 224 16.98 0.21 -10.55
C PHE A 224 17.54 1.50 -9.94
N ASP A 225 16.76 2.58 -10.03
CA ASP A 225 17.03 3.87 -9.40
C ASP A 225 16.11 4.05 -8.18
N THR A 226 16.68 4.00 -6.99
CA THR A 226 15.92 4.31 -5.79
C THR A 226 16.16 5.77 -5.41
N SER A 227 15.11 6.58 -5.38
CA SER A 227 15.14 7.95 -4.88
C SER A 227 14.67 7.96 -3.42
N LEU A 228 15.51 8.44 -2.51
CA LEU A 228 15.16 8.62 -1.12
C LEU A 228 14.67 10.05 -0.88
N PHE A 229 13.54 10.17 -0.19
CA PHE A 229 12.92 11.42 0.20
C PHE A 229 12.80 11.48 1.72
N TYR A 230 13.21 12.61 2.31
CA TYR A 230 13.02 12.87 3.73
C TYR A 230 12.08 14.06 3.90
N GLN A 231 10.94 13.85 4.54
CA GLN A 231 10.01 14.94 4.87
C GLN A 231 9.78 14.90 6.38
N GLU A 232 10.22 15.95 7.10
CA GLU A 232 10.31 16.22 8.56
C GLU A 232 9.68 15.26 9.61
N ALA A 233 8.66 14.47 9.29
CA ALA A 233 8.03 13.49 10.16
C ALA A 233 7.79 12.11 9.52
N SER A 234 8.39 11.80 8.37
CA SER A 234 8.24 10.52 7.65
C SER A 234 9.47 10.23 6.79
N ALA A 235 9.85 8.96 6.71
CA ALA A 235 10.94 8.48 5.86
C ALA A 235 10.33 7.76 4.67
N ILE A 236 10.56 8.27 3.46
CA ILE A 236 9.99 7.72 2.25
C ILE A 236 11.13 7.29 1.33
N ALA A 237 11.23 6.00 1.08
CA ALA A 237 12.05 5.49 0.00
C ALA A 237 11.18 5.28 -1.22
N CYS A 238 11.44 5.99 -2.31
CA CYS A 238 10.80 5.75 -3.58
C CYS A 238 11.70 4.84 -4.42
N ILE A 239 11.21 3.68 -4.83
CA ILE A 239 11.91 2.81 -5.75
C ILE A 239 11.34 3.07 -7.15
N ARG A 240 12.19 3.48 -8.10
CA ARG A 240 11.84 3.63 -9.51
C ARG A 240 12.74 2.75 -10.38
N VAL A 241 12.25 2.34 -11.53
CA VAL A 241 13.10 1.71 -12.55
C VAL A 241 13.70 2.80 -13.42
N GLN A 242 14.99 2.69 -13.75
CA GLN A 242 15.55 3.54 -14.79
C GLN A 242 14.95 3.14 -16.14
N ASP A 243 14.43 4.13 -16.87
CA ASP A 243 13.86 3.95 -18.22
C ASP A 243 14.84 3.30 -19.22
N HIS A 244 16.13 3.17 -18.89
CA HIS A 244 17.12 2.46 -19.71
C HIS A 244 16.79 0.97 -19.96
N PHE A 245 15.88 0.36 -19.20
CA PHE A 245 15.37 -1.00 -19.47
C PHE A 245 14.02 -1.02 -20.23
N ARG A 246 13.40 0.13 -20.51
CA ARG A 246 12.16 0.22 -21.30
C ARG A 246 12.36 0.05 -22.81
N GLU A 247 13.59 -0.12 -23.30
CA GLU A 247 13.82 -0.34 -24.74
C GLU A 247 13.29 -1.70 -25.26
N ASN A 248 12.86 -2.61 -24.37
CA ASN A 248 12.07 -3.78 -24.74
C ASN A 248 10.94 -4.01 -23.73
N PRO A 249 9.79 -3.32 -23.85
CA PRO A 249 8.63 -3.68 -23.04
C PRO A 249 8.33 -5.16 -23.31
N VAL A 250 8.22 -5.96 -22.26
CA VAL A 250 7.64 -7.32 -22.39
C VAL A 250 6.31 -7.12 -23.11
N PRO A 251 6.12 -7.66 -24.32
CA PRO A 251 4.88 -7.45 -25.05
C PRO A 251 3.76 -7.95 -24.16
N LEU A 252 2.80 -7.08 -23.85
CA LEU A 252 1.54 -7.54 -23.30
C LEU A 252 1.03 -8.61 -24.27
N PRO A 253 0.67 -9.81 -23.79
CA PRO A 253 0.14 -10.85 -24.67
C PRO A 253 -1.01 -10.23 -25.46
N ALA A 254 -0.89 -10.25 -26.79
CA ALA A 254 -1.93 -9.75 -27.66
C ALA A 254 -3.25 -10.42 -27.24
N PRO A 255 -4.36 -9.66 -27.16
CA PRO A 255 -5.65 -10.27 -26.89
C PRO A 255 -5.85 -11.39 -27.91
N ASP A 256 -6.15 -12.61 -27.43
CA ASP A 256 -6.35 -13.80 -28.26
C ASP A 256 -7.37 -13.48 -29.36
N ALA A 257 -6.86 -13.18 -30.56
CA ALA A 257 -7.64 -13.01 -31.76
C ALA A 257 -7.88 -14.39 -32.36
N GLY A 258 -8.68 -15.23 -31.68
CA GLY A 258 -9.02 -16.56 -32.18
C GLY A 258 -9.72 -17.42 -31.12
N GLY A 259 -10.97 -17.84 -31.29
CA GLY A 259 -11.82 -17.68 -32.45
C GLY A 259 -13.25 -18.11 -32.14
N GLY A 260 -14.19 -17.36 -32.74
CA GLY A 260 -15.52 -17.88 -33.00
C GLY A 260 -15.40 -19.01 -34.03
N ARG A 261 -15.44 -20.26 -33.58
CA ARG A 261 -15.94 -21.33 -34.44
C ARG A 261 -17.45 -21.28 -34.36
N GLY A 262 -18.05 -20.83 -35.47
CA GLY A 262 -19.47 -20.87 -35.69
C GLY A 262 -20.00 -22.29 -35.47
N ILE A 263 -21.04 -22.37 -34.65
CA ILE A 263 -22.01 -23.45 -34.73
C ILE A 263 -22.95 -23.01 -35.86
N GLN A 264 -22.80 -23.64 -37.03
CA GLN A 264 -23.88 -23.64 -38.02
C GLN A 264 -24.87 -24.77 -37.66
N PRO A 265 -26.16 -24.57 -37.98
CA PRO A 265 -27.29 -25.29 -37.36
C PRO A 265 -27.34 -26.79 -37.67
#